data_AF-A0A453SY60-F1
#
_entry.id   AF-A0A453SY60-F1
#
_cell.length_a   1.000
_cell.length_b   1.000
_cell.length_c   1.000
_cell.angle_alpha   90.00
_cell.angle_beta   90.00
_cell.angle_gamma   90.00
#
_symmetry.space_group_name_H-M   'P 1'
#
loop_
_entity.id
_entity.type
_entity.pdbx_description
1 polymer ?
#
loop_
_entity_poly.entity_id
_entity_poly.type
_entity_poly.pdbx_seq_one_letter_code
_entity_poly.pdbx_strand_id
1 'polypeptide(L)'
;IAPFDERYEQEASRKLVFSELYEASKETKNPWVFEPEYPGKSRIFDGRTGDPFEQPVLIGKSYILKLIYQVDEKIHGRSTGPYSLVTQQPHHSKSVS
;
A
#
# COMPACT_ATOMS: atom_id res chain seq x y z
N ILE A 1 5.67 -2.80 27.48
CA ILE A 1 6.40 -1.71 26.82
C ILE A 1 5.43 -0.55 26.75
N ALA A 2 5.69 0.53 27.50
CA ALA A 2 4.86 1.72 27.45
C ALA A 2 5.06 2.43 26.09
N PRO A 3 3.99 2.85 25.40
CA PRO A 3 4.06 3.72 24.24
C PRO A 3 4.98 4.93 24.48
N PHE A 4 5.75 5.30 23.47
CA PHE A 4 6.80 6.35 23.52
C PHE A 4 6.27 7.72 24.02
N ASP A 5 5.00 7.97 23.77
CA ASP A 5 4.20 9.17 24.02
C ASP A 5 3.64 9.27 25.45
N GLU A 6 3.59 8.18 26.22
CA GLU A 6 3.07 8.17 27.61
C GLU A 6 3.98 8.87 28.63
N ARG A 7 5.20 9.26 28.23
CA ARG A 7 6.16 9.99 29.09
C ARG A 7 5.75 11.44 29.36
N TYR A 8 4.84 12.00 28.56
CA TYR A 8 4.37 13.39 28.68
C TYR A 8 3.00 13.45 29.34
N GLU A 9 2.02 12.70 28.83
CA GLU A 9 0.70 12.52 29.42
C GLU A 9 0.15 11.12 29.04
N GLN A 10 -0.66 10.53 29.92
CA GLN A 10 -1.39 9.30 29.57
C GLN A 10 -2.28 9.54 28.34
N GLU A 11 -2.13 8.67 27.33
CA GLU A 11 -2.93 8.63 26.10
C GLU A 11 -2.92 9.93 25.26
N ALA A 12 -1.85 10.73 25.33
CA ALA A 12 -1.74 12.00 24.59
C ALA A 12 -2.03 11.86 23.09
N SER A 13 -1.48 10.84 22.43
CA SER A 13 -1.74 10.57 21.02
C SER A 13 -3.19 10.18 20.74
N ARG A 14 -3.84 9.46 21.66
CA ARG A 14 -5.26 9.09 21.51
C ARG A 14 -6.15 10.33 21.57
N LYS A 15 -5.91 11.24 22.52
CA LYS A 15 -6.67 12.50 22.65
C LYS A 15 -6.55 13.36 21.39
N LEU A 16 -5.33 13.55 20.88
CA LEU A 16 -5.07 14.35 19.68
C LEU A 16 -5.76 13.76 18.45
N VAL A 17 -5.63 12.45 18.24
CA VAL A 17 -6.24 11.76 17.10
C VAL A 17 -7.76 11.79 17.20
N PHE A 18 -8.31 11.64 18.40
CA PHE A 18 -9.75 11.68 18.63
C PHE A 18 -10.35 13.05 18.33
N SER A 19 -9.73 14.14 18.78
CA SER A 19 -10.22 15.50 18.49
C SER A 19 -10.18 15.79 17.00
N GLU A 20 -9.09 15.42 16.33
CA GLU A 20 -8.92 15.70 14.91
C GLU A 20 -9.94 14.93 14.05
N LEU A 21 -10.13 13.63 14.33
CA LEU A 21 -11.08 12.80 13.61
C LEU A 21 -12.53 13.19 13.87
N TYR A 22 -12.83 13.66 15.09
CA TYR A 22 -14.15 14.16 15.42
C TYR A 22 -14.50 15.42 14.60
N GLU A 23 -13.57 16.38 14.50
CA GLU A 23 -13.77 17.56 13.66
C GLU A 23 -13.83 17.20 12.17
N ALA A 24 -12.95 16.30 11.69
CA ALA A 24 -12.97 15.82 10.31
C ALA A 24 -14.29 15.10 9.95
N SER A 25 -14.89 14.36 10.89
CA SER A 25 -16.20 13.71 10.69
C SER A 25 -17.31 14.74 10.52
N LYS A 26 -17.31 15.83 11.30
CA LYS A 26 -18.28 16.94 11.15
C LYS A 26 -18.13 17.63 9.80
N GLU A 27 -16.90 17.90 9.38
CA GLU A 27 -16.62 18.58 8.12
C GLU A 27 -17.02 17.74 6.91
N THR A 28 -16.63 16.47 6.91
CA THR A 28 -16.85 15.56 5.78
C THR A 28 -18.27 14.97 5.73
N LYS A 29 -19.06 15.13 6.80
CA LYS A 29 -20.39 14.49 7.00
C LYS A 29 -20.36 12.97 6.84
N ASN A 30 -19.18 12.36 6.97
CA ASN A 30 -18.99 10.93 6.85
C ASN A 30 -18.94 10.30 8.25
N PRO A 31 -19.98 9.55 8.65
CA PRO A 31 -20.03 8.97 9.99
C PRO A 31 -18.97 7.88 10.20
N TRP A 32 -18.50 7.23 9.13
CA TRP A 32 -17.48 6.18 9.18
C TRP A 32 -16.05 6.70 9.49
N VAL A 33 -15.82 8.01 9.39
CA VAL A 33 -14.50 8.63 9.67
C VAL A 33 -14.17 8.59 11.16
N PHE A 34 -15.20 8.56 12.00
CA PHE A 34 -15.04 8.59 13.45
C PHE A 34 -15.95 7.56 14.13
N GLU A 35 -15.31 6.55 14.70
CA GLU A 35 -15.97 5.52 15.52
C GLU A 35 -15.54 5.73 16.99
N PRO A 36 -16.46 5.95 17.95
CA PRO A 36 -16.12 6.34 19.33
C PRO A 36 -15.21 5.35 20.06
N GLU A 37 -15.41 4.05 19.80
CA GLU A 37 -14.62 2.97 20.41
C GLU A 37 -13.23 2.87 19.77
N TYR A 38 -13.14 3.14 18.46
CA TYR A 38 -11.96 2.96 17.63
C TYR A 38 -11.75 4.15 16.68
N PRO A 39 -11.21 5.28 17.17
CA PRO A 39 -11.00 6.45 16.34
C PRO A 39 -10.09 6.12 15.14
N GLY A 40 -10.60 6.36 13.93
CA GLY A 40 -9.86 6.18 12.66
C GLY A 40 -9.83 4.74 12.15
N LYS A 41 -10.58 3.83 12.78
CA LYS A 41 -10.79 2.46 12.30
C LYS A 41 -12.29 2.19 12.26
N SER A 42 -12.68 1.19 11.48
CA SER A 42 -14.06 0.75 11.39
C SER A 42 -14.15 -0.77 11.51
N ARG A 43 -15.30 -1.24 12.00
CA ARG A 43 -15.61 -2.68 12.01
C ARG A 43 -15.95 -3.16 10.60
N ILE A 44 -15.19 -4.15 10.12
CA ILE A 44 -15.42 -4.79 8.81
C ILE A 44 -16.05 -6.16 9.05
N PHE A 45 -16.80 -6.65 8.06
CA PHE A 45 -17.34 -8.01 8.01
C PHE A 45 -16.68 -8.79 6.89
N ASP A 46 -16.36 -10.06 7.13
CA ASP A 46 -15.83 -10.96 6.11
C ASP A 46 -16.93 -11.26 5.08
N GLY A 47 -16.66 -10.97 3.80
CA GLY A 47 -17.60 -11.23 2.71
C GLY A 47 -17.85 -12.71 2.41
N ARG A 48 -17.04 -13.62 2.95
CA ARG A 48 -17.20 -15.07 2.78
C ARG A 48 -18.08 -15.70 3.84
N THR A 49 -17.94 -15.31 5.10
CA THR A 49 -18.67 -15.89 6.24
C THR A 49 -19.79 -14.99 6.76
N GLY A 50 -19.67 -13.67 6.59
CA GLY A 50 -20.55 -12.67 7.18
C GLY A 50 -20.16 -12.27 8.61
N ASP A 51 -19.12 -12.88 9.19
CA ASP A 51 -18.69 -12.61 10.54
C ASP A 51 -17.87 -11.31 10.63
N PRO A 52 -17.95 -10.56 11.75
CA PRO A 52 -17.09 -9.41 11.97
C PRO A 52 -15.63 -9.84 12.19
N PHE A 53 -14.69 -9.03 11.69
CA PHE A 53 -13.27 -9.20 12.04
C PHE A 53 -13.06 -8.99 13.55
N GLU A 54 -12.11 -9.73 14.13
CA GLU A 54 -11.78 -9.65 15.57
C GLU A 54 -11.25 -8.26 15.97
N GLN A 55 -10.57 -7.59 15.04
CA GLN A 55 -9.98 -6.28 15.27
C GLN A 55 -10.52 -5.27 14.26
N PRO A 56 -10.79 -4.02 14.68
CA PRO A 56 -11.19 -2.95 13.78
C PRO A 56 -10.03 -2.61 12.85
N VAL A 57 -10.36 -2.28 11.61
CA VAL A 57 -9.38 -2.08 10.53
C VAL A 57 -9.43 -0.64 10.06
N LEU A 58 -8.28 -0.07 9.70
CA LEU A 58 -8.21 1.26 9.11
C LEU A 58 -8.71 1.22 7.66
N ILE A 59 -9.70 2.05 7.35
CA ILE A 59 -10.29 2.18 6.01
C ILE A 59 -10.03 3.60 5.52
N GLY A 60 -9.72 3.75 4.24
CA GLY A 60 -9.50 5.06 3.63
C GLY A 60 -9.58 5.01 2.12
N LYS A 61 -9.65 6.19 1.51
CA LYS A 61 -9.55 6.35 0.06
C LYS A 61 -8.07 6.45 -0.31
N SER A 62 -7.46 5.32 -0.66
CA SER A 62 -6.09 5.30 -1.18
C SER A 62 -6.07 5.64 -2.67
N TYR A 63 -5.13 6.50 -3.08
CA TYR A 63 -4.84 6.71 -4.50
C TYR A 63 -3.78 5.70 -4.96
N ILE A 64 -4.18 4.74 -5.80
CA ILE A 64 -3.30 3.68 -6.31
C ILE A 64 -3.08 3.90 -7.80
N LEU A 65 -1.82 3.99 -8.22
CA LEU A 65 -1.44 4.12 -9.62
C LEU A 65 -1.35 2.75 -10.30
N LYS A 66 -1.97 2.62 -11.48
CA LYS A 66 -1.79 1.46 -12.36
C LYS A 66 -0.54 1.67 -13.20
N LEU A 67 0.51 0.90 -12.90
CA LEU A 67 1.73 0.88 -13.70
C LEU A 67 1.54 0.01 -14.95
N ILE A 68 2.20 0.38 -16.04
CA ILE A 68 2.22 -0.43 -17.28
C ILE A 68 3.06 -1.69 -17.00
N TYR A 69 2.48 -2.86 -17.27
CA TYR A 69 3.10 -4.14 -17.06
C TYR A 69 3.88 -4.55 -18.32
N GLN A 70 5.22 -4.47 -18.29
CA GLN A 70 6.09 -4.86 -19.42
C GLN A 70 6.21 -6.40 -19.61
N VAL A 71 5.42 -7.20 -18.89
CA VAL A 71 5.47 -8.67 -19.02
C VAL A 71 4.72 -9.14 -20.26
N ASP A 72 3.66 -8.46 -20.70
CA ASP A 72 2.93 -8.86 -21.92
C ASP A 72 3.77 -8.71 -23.20
N GLU A 73 4.70 -7.74 -23.26
CA GLU A 73 5.68 -7.64 -24.35
C GLU A 73 6.72 -8.77 -24.33
N LYS A 74 6.99 -9.38 -23.16
CA LYS A 74 7.95 -10.47 -23.02
C LYS A 74 7.37 -11.84 -23.40
N ILE A 75 6.04 -12.00 -23.43
CA ILE A 75 5.41 -13.26 -23.85
C ILE A 75 5.61 -13.51 -25.36
N HIS A 76 5.82 -12.46 -26.15
CA HIS A 76 6.10 -12.57 -27.59
C HIS A 76 7.60 -12.79 -27.94
N GLY A 77 8.50 -12.79 -26.97
CA GLY A 77 9.95 -12.92 -27.19
C GLY A 77 10.47 -14.36 -27.39
N ARG A 78 9.60 -15.37 -27.46
CA ARG A 78 10.02 -16.78 -27.52
C ARG A 78 9.09 -17.65 -28.37
N SER A 79 8.86 -17.27 -29.63
CA SER A 79 8.10 -18.12 -30.58
C SER A 79 8.97 -18.72 -31.69
N THR A 80 10.09 -18.13 -32.11
CA THR A 80 11.02 -18.81 -33.04
C THR A 80 12.38 -18.11 -33.00
N GLY A 81 13.41 -18.77 -32.47
CA GLY A 81 14.78 -18.31 -32.68
C GLY A 81 15.21 -18.71 -34.09
N PRO A 82 15.57 -17.79 -35.00
CA PRO A 82 16.32 -18.18 -36.18
C PRO A 82 17.72 -18.59 -35.73
N TYR A 83 18.15 -19.80 -36.10
CA TYR A 83 19.55 -20.22 -35.98
C TYR A 83 20.42 -19.15 -36.65
N SER A 84 21.15 -18.34 -35.89
CA SER A 84 22.19 -17.49 -36.44
C SER A 84 23.41 -18.36 -36.71
N LEU A 85 23.41 -18.99 -37.89
CA LEU A 85 24.64 -19.50 -38.48
C LEU A 85 25.61 -18.32 -38.57
N VAL A 86 26.67 -18.39 -37.77
CA VAL A 86 27.98 -17.74 -37.98
C VAL A 86 27.95 -16.29 -38.44
N THR A 87 28.38 -15.39 -37.56
CA THR A 87 29.53 -14.53 -37.90
C THR A 87 30.28 -14.20 -36.62
N GLN A 88 31.58 -14.47 -36.62
CA GLN A 88 32.49 -14.03 -35.59
C GLN A 88 32.47 -12.50 -35.57
N GLN A 89 32.06 -11.90 -34.45
CA GLN A 89 32.44 -10.52 -34.20
C GLN A 89 33.89 -10.54 -33.74
N PRO A 90 34.81 -9.78 -34.38
CA PRO A 90 36.05 -9.49 -33.72
C PRO A 90 35.70 -8.64 -32.51
N HIS A 91 35.82 -9.23 -31.32
CA HIS A 91 35.82 -8.48 -30.08
C HIS A 91 36.97 -7.48 -30.18
N HIS A 92 36.66 -6.22 -30.45
CA HIS A 92 37.64 -5.17 -30.39
C HIS A 92 37.99 -4.92 -28.92
N SER A 93 39.01 -5.63 -28.45
CA SER A 93 39.65 -5.40 -27.17
C SER A 93 40.23 -3.98 -27.16
N LYS A 94 39.94 -3.24 -26.08
CA LYS A 94 40.66 -2.01 -25.75
C LYS A 94 42.14 -2.33 -25.53
N SER A 95 43.02 -1.60 -26.21
CA SER A 95 44.42 -1.47 -25.79
C SER A 95 44.85 -0.02 -25.89
N VAL A 96 45.30 0.46 -24.74
CA VAL A 96 45.90 1.75 -24.43
C VAL A 96 47.23 1.93 -25.15
N SER A 97 47.49 3.13 -25.67
CA SER A 97 48.80 3.81 -25.65
C SER A 97 48.59 5.32 -25.74
#